data_AF-A0A1C4FCP8-F1
#
_entry.id   AF-A0A1C4FCP8-F1
#
_cell.length_a   1.000
_cell.length_b   1.000
_cell.length_c   1.000
_cell.angle_alpha   90.00
_cell.angle_beta   90.00
_cell.angle_gamma   90.00
#
_symmetry.space_group_name_H-M   'P 1'
#
loop_
_entity.id
_entity.type
_entity.pdbx_description
1 polymer ?
#
loop_
_entity_poly.entity_id
_entity_poly.type
_entity_poly.pdbx_seq_one_letter_code
_entity_poly.pdbx_strand_id
1 'polypeptide(L)'
;MIGNLKRHPHYGHTLADHPMEHHRHPLSHHGPIVHVKGIIKQVEEDDTNPQGGTHQHIIVDQVELIDAHGLPESLTIDTIVFCAIRYGDNLGIRNRIPDLEEGEEIELQGEYLDKTTAPPSEGNPGYAVIHFTHRPVGFIKYHGKEYR
;
A
#
# COMPACT_ATOMS: atom_id res chain seq x y z
N MET A 1 0.37 -12.18 -27.56
CA MET A 1 1.18 -13.20 -26.85
C MET A 1 1.12 -12.87 -25.38
N ILE A 2 0.42 -13.68 -24.60
CA ILE A 2 0.21 -13.45 -23.17
C ILE A 2 1.40 -14.10 -22.46
N GLY A 3 2.24 -13.30 -21.80
CA GLY A 3 3.39 -13.78 -21.06
C GLY A 3 2.95 -14.75 -19.97
N ASN A 4 3.47 -15.98 -20.04
CA ASN A 4 3.29 -17.00 -19.01
C ASN A 4 3.96 -16.53 -17.71
N LEU A 5 3.21 -15.87 -16.84
CA LEU A 5 3.57 -15.76 -15.42
C LEU A 5 3.60 -17.18 -14.85
N LYS A 6 4.80 -17.65 -14.49
CA LYS A 6 5.01 -19.03 -14.01
C LYS A 6 4.22 -19.25 -12.72
N ARG A 7 3.27 -20.18 -12.75
CA ARG A 7 2.50 -20.61 -11.58
C ARG A 7 3.42 -21.22 -10.53
N HIS A 8 3.42 -20.68 -9.32
CA HIS A 8 4.12 -21.29 -8.19
C HIS A 8 3.25 -22.39 -7.56
N PRO A 9 3.78 -23.60 -7.34
CA PRO A 9 2.99 -24.79 -6.97
C PRO A 9 2.32 -24.74 -5.58
N HIS A 10 2.62 -23.73 -4.76
CA HIS A 10 2.05 -23.59 -3.41
C HIS A 10 1.17 -22.34 -3.19
N TYR A 11 1.24 -21.30 -4.04
CA TYR A 11 0.75 -19.95 -3.67
C TYR A 11 0.07 -19.16 -4.79
N GLY A 12 -0.55 -19.82 -5.79
CA GLY A 12 -1.31 -19.10 -6.82
C GLY A 12 -0.51 -18.02 -7.55
N HIS A 13 -1.19 -16.96 -8.01
CA HIS A 13 -0.57 -15.78 -8.62
C HIS A 13 -0.04 -14.86 -7.50
N THR A 14 1.28 -14.84 -7.28
CA THR A 14 1.95 -13.79 -6.48
C THR A 14 2.37 -12.66 -7.40
N LEU A 15 2.21 -11.40 -6.96
CA LEU A 15 2.69 -10.23 -7.69
C LEU A 15 4.20 -10.04 -7.53
N ALA A 16 4.81 -10.62 -6.50
CA ALA A 16 6.25 -10.60 -6.29
C ALA A 16 6.95 -11.68 -7.15
N ASP A 17 8.21 -11.44 -7.51
CA ASP A 17 9.02 -12.40 -8.29
C ASP A 17 9.65 -13.51 -7.44
N HIS A 18 9.68 -13.37 -6.11
CA HIS A 18 10.12 -14.38 -5.15
C HIS A 18 9.42 -14.25 -3.78
N PRO A 19 9.46 -15.29 -2.92
CA PRO A 19 8.94 -15.20 -1.55
C PRO A 19 9.75 -14.24 -0.68
N MET A 20 9.07 -13.43 0.13
CA MET A 20 9.65 -12.40 0.98
C MET A 20 9.24 -12.59 2.45
N GLU A 21 9.96 -11.99 3.39
CA GLU A 21 9.73 -12.22 4.82
C GLU A 21 8.31 -11.83 5.26
N HIS A 22 7.78 -10.70 4.74
CA HIS A 22 6.46 -10.21 5.10
C HIS A 22 5.32 -11.09 4.60
N HIS A 23 5.56 -11.95 3.61
CA HIS A 23 4.58 -12.93 3.12
C HIS A 23 4.19 -13.94 4.23
N ARG A 24 4.95 -14.03 5.32
CA ARG A 24 4.59 -14.83 6.50
C ARG A 24 3.49 -14.18 7.34
N HIS A 25 3.23 -12.89 7.16
CA HIS A 25 2.18 -12.20 7.89
C HIS A 25 0.80 -12.65 7.37
N PRO A 26 -0.16 -13.04 8.24
CA PRO A 26 -1.46 -13.58 7.79
C PRO A 26 -2.29 -12.65 6.90
N LEU A 27 -2.02 -11.35 6.97
CA LEU A 27 -2.71 -10.32 6.17
C LEU A 27 -1.92 -9.93 4.90
N SER A 28 -0.77 -10.55 4.62
CA SER A 28 -0.03 -10.27 3.39
C SER A 28 -0.74 -10.87 2.19
N HIS A 29 -0.68 -10.15 1.07
CA HIS A 29 -1.21 -10.61 -0.22
C HIS A 29 -0.11 -11.12 -1.16
N HIS A 30 1.10 -11.29 -0.63
CA HIS A 30 2.28 -11.73 -1.36
C HIS A 30 2.65 -10.80 -2.52
N GLY A 31 2.52 -9.49 -2.30
CA GLY A 31 2.97 -8.45 -3.22
C GLY A 31 4.45 -8.08 -3.00
N PRO A 32 5.07 -7.39 -3.98
CA PRO A 32 6.39 -6.80 -3.78
C PRO A 32 6.33 -5.64 -2.80
N ILE A 33 7.48 -5.27 -2.23
CA ILE A 33 7.59 -4.04 -1.43
C ILE A 33 7.98 -2.92 -2.36
N VAL A 34 7.26 -1.80 -2.31
CA VAL A 34 7.56 -0.59 -3.07
C VAL A 34 7.74 0.58 -2.12
N HIS A 35 8.69 1.44 -2.46
CA HIS A 35 8.92 2.74 -1.84
C HIS A 35 8.65 3.80 -2.89
N VAL A 36 7.67 4.65 -2.65
CA VAL A 36 7.16 5.63 -3.61
C VAL A 36 7.03 7.00 -2.99
N LYS A 37 6.99 8.03 -3.84
CA LYS A 37 6.51 9.37 -3.49
C LYS A 37 5.38 9.76 -4.43
N GLY A 38 4.51 10.67 -4.01
CA GLY A 38 3.45 11.21 -4.86
C GLY A 38 2.74 12.37 -4.19
N ILE A 39 1.64 12.81 -4.80
CA ILE A 39 0.83 13.93 -4.33
C ILE A 39 -0.48 13.41 -3.78
N ILE A 40 -0.85 13.82 -2.57
CA ILE A 40 -2.15 13.51 -1.99
C ILE A 40 -3.22 14.17 -2.87
N LYS A 41 -3.99 13.36 -3.57
CA LYS A 41 -5.10 13.84 -4.40
C LYS A 41 -6.34 14.10 -3.57
N GLN A 42 -6.60 13.24 -2.61
CA GLN A 42 -7.79 13.26 -1.79
C GLN A 42 -7.50 12.65 -0.42
N VAL A 43 -8.03 13.29 0.61
CA VAL A 43 -8.10 12.75 1.97
C VAL A 43 -9.56 12.45 2.26
N GLU A 44 -9.89 11.18 2.47
CA GLU A 44 -11.25 10.74 2.75
C GLU A 44 -11.54 10.84 4.25
N GLU A 45 -12.81 10.70 4.62
CA GLU A 45 -13.20 10.53 6.02
C GLU A 45 -12.58 9.25 6.61
N ASP A 46 -12.25 9.29 7.89
CA ASP A 46 -11.66 8.13 8.57
C ASP A 46 -12.70 6.99 8.64
N ASP A 47 -12.30 5.79 8.20
CA ASP A 47 -13.09 4.59 8.41
C ASP A 47 -12.93 4.11 9.85
N THR A 48 -14.03 4.11 10.59
CA THR A 48 -14.09 3.64 11.98
C THR A 48 -14.84 2.31 12.04
N ASN A 49 -14.14 1.23 11.69
CA ASN A 49 -14.71 -0.12 11.73
C ASN A 49 -14.36 -0.82 13.06
N PRO A 50 -15.35 -1.22 13.90
CA PRO A 50 -15.10 -1.93 15.16
C PRO A 50 -14.35 -3.26 15.02
N GLN A 51 -14.39 -3.89 13.84
CA GLN A 51 -13.72 -5.15 13.53
C GLN A 51 -12.43 -4.94 12.74
N GLY A 52 -12.41 -3.92 11.86
CA GLY A 52 -11.27 -3.60 10.99
C GLY A 52 -10.19 -2.75 11.67
N GLY A 53 -10.53 -2.00 12.71
CA GLY A 53 -9.69 -0.92 13.24
C GLY A 53 -10.04 0.42 12.60
N THR A 54 -9.38 1.48 13.07
CA THR A 54 -9.58 2.83 12.53
C THR A 54 -8.52 3.15 11.49
N HIS A 55 -8.94 3.68 10.34
CA HIS A 55 -8.05 3.98 9.21
C HIS A 55 -8.23 5.40 8.71
N GLN A 56 -7.12 6.06 8.36
CA GLN A 56 -7.16 7.20 7.45
C GLN A 56 -7.03 6.70 6.02
N HIS A 57 -7.88 7.22 5.14
CA HIS A 57 -7.89 6.86 3.74
C HIS A 57 -7.38 8.03 2.90
N ILE A 58 -6.41 7.75 2.03
CA ILE A 58 -5.90 8.73 1.07
C ILE A 58 -5.78 8.12 -0.32
N ILE A 59 -6.01 8.96 -1.32
CA ILE A 59 -5.65 8.68 -2.72
C ILE A 59 -4.41 9.50 -3.03
N VAL A 60 -3.38 8.83 -3.56
CA VAL A 60 -2.13 9.45 -3.99
C VAL A 60 -2.03 9.35 -5.50
N ASP A 61 -1.82 10.48 -6.17
CA ASP A 61 -1.64 10.60 -7.62
C ASP A 61 -0.18 10.97 -7.92
N GLN A 62 0.20 10.95 -9.20
CA GLN A 62 1.57 11.22 -9.65
C GLN A 62 2.61 10.37 -8.89
N VAL A 63 2.26 9.10 -8.63
CA VAL A 63 3.13 8.18 -7.91
C VAL A 63 4.39 7.90 -8.72
N GLU A 64 5.54 8.15 -8.11
CA GLU A 64 6.87 7.86 -8.63
C GLU A 64 7.55 6.81 -7.74
N LEU A 65 8.08 5.76 -8.38
CA LEU A 65 8.84 4.72 -7.70
C LEU A 65 10.24 5.24 -7.32
N ILE A 66 10.59 5.14 -6.04
CA ILE A 66 11.92 5.46 -5.51
C ILE A 66 12.78 4.19 -5.46
N ASP A 67 12.25 3.13 -4.87
CA ASP A 67 12.91 1.83 -4.73
C ASP A 67 11.88 0.69 -4.69
N ALA A 68 12.30 -0.53 -4.99
CA ALA A 68 11.45 -1.71 -4.93
C ALA A 68 12.23 -2.97 -4.59
N HIS A 69 11.58 -3.88 -3.87
CA HIS A 69 12.10 -5.20 -3.58
C HIS A 69 11.07 -6.27 -3.95
N GLY A 70 11.49 -7.22 -4.78
CA GLY A 70 10.63 -8.30 -5.29
C GLY A 70 9.71 -7.91 -6.44
N LEU A 71 9.87 -6.72 -7.02
CA LEU A 71 9.03 -6.23 -8.13
C LEU A 71 9.51 -6.85 -9.47
N PRO A 72 8.69 -7.69 -10.16
CA PRO A 72 9.06 -8.25 -11.45
C PRO A 72 9.12 -7.17 -12.54
N GLU A 73 10.03 -7.31 -13.51
CA GLU A 73 10.19 -6.38 -14.65
C GLU A 73 8.90 -6.17 -15.46
N SER A 74 7.98 -7.15 -15.46
CA SER A 74 6.71 -7.07 -16.18
C SER A 74 5.63 -6.26 -15.46
N LEU A 75 5.84 -5.88 -14.19
CA LEU A 75 4.88 -5.16 -13.38
C LEU A 75 5.28 -3.69 -13.26
N THR A 76 4.41 -2.82 -13.75
CA THR A 76 4.53 -1.36 -13.56
C THR A 76 3.63 -0.93 -12.42
N ILE A 77 4.15 -0.06 -11.55
CA ILE A 77 3.38 0.54 -10.47
C ILE A 77 2.42 1.58 -11.04
N ASP A 78 1.15 1.51 -10.64
CA ASP A 78 0.14 2.49 -11.03
C ASP A 78 0.50 3.90 -10.53
N THR A 79 0.24 4.91 -11.36
CA THR A 79 0.49 6.32 -11.01
C THR A 79 -0.53 6.88 -10.02
N ILE A 80 -1.63 6.16 -9.77
CA ILE A 80 -2.66 6.47 -8.78
C ILE A 80 -2.84 5.26 -7.89
N VAL A 81 -2.65 5.45 -6.60
CA VAL A 81 -2.80 4.41 -5.58
C VAL A 81 -3.68 4.88 -4.43
N PHE A 82 -4.35 3.93 -3.81
CA PHE A 82 -5.05 4.10 -2.55
C PHE A 82 -4.16 3.63 -1.39
N CYS A 83 -4.24 4.30 -0.25
CA CYS A 83 -3.57 3.89 0.97
C CYS A 83 -4.53 3.99 2.16
N ALA A 84 -4.67 2.90 2.90
CA ALA A 84 -5.36 2.85 4.18
C ALA A 84 -4.34 2.77 5.32
N ILE A 85 -4.31 3.81 6.16
CA ILE A 85 -3.36 3.98 7.25
C ILE A 85 -4.08 3.66 8.56
N ARG A 86 -3.90 2.43 9.06
CA ARG A 86 -4.45 2.03 10.35
C ARG A 86 -3.78 2.79 11.48
N TYR A 87 -4.55 3.28 12.45
CA TYR A 87 -3.99 3.93 13.63
C TYR A 87 -4.77 3.63 14.93
N GLY A 88 -4.13 3.92 16.06
CA GLY A 88 -4.77 3.90 17.39
C GLY A 88 -4.78 2.54 18.08
N ASP A 89 -4.16 1.52 17.49
CA ASP A 89 -3.99 0.20 18.09
C ASP A 89 -2.59 -0.39 17.78
N ASN A 90 -2.37 -1.65 18.20
CA ASN A 90 -1.08 -2.33 18.06
C ASN A 90 -0.83 -2.91 16.65
N LEU A 91 -1.79 -2.78 15.74
CA LEU A 91 -1.72 -3.30 14.38
C LEU A 91 -1.49 -2.18 13.36
N GLY A 92 -1.51 -0.91 13.76
CA GLY A 92 -1.25 0.25 12.92
C GLY A 92 -0.18 1.19 13.49
N ILE A 93 -0.16 2.42 13.01
CA ILE A 93 0.62 3.49 13.62
C ILE A 93 -0.03 3.96 14.94
N ARG A 94 0.76 4.53 15.84
CA ARG A 94 0.25 4.88 17.18
C ARG A 94 -0.89 5.90 17.15
N ASN A 95 -0.75 6.94 16.34
CA ASN A 95 -1.70 8.05 16.27
C ASN A 95 -2.00 8.38 14.81
N ARG A 96 -3.18 8.93 14.56
CA ARG A 96 -3.55 9.57 13.31
C ARG A 96 -2.45 10.53 12.84
N ILE A 97 -2.10 10.50 11.55
CA ILE A 97 -1.26 11.52 10.93
C ILE A 97 -2.05 12.83 10.92
N PRO A 98 -1.55 13.88 11.60
CA PRO A 98 -2.22 15.16 11.63
C PRO A 98 -2.10 15.86 10.28
N ASP A 99 -3.11 16.66 9.95
CA ASP A 99 -3.06 17.67 8.90
C ASP A 99 -2.69 17.14 7.50
N LEU A 100 -3.02 15.88 7.17
CA LEU A 100 -2.95 15.41 5.79
C LEU A 100 -3.85 16.30 4.92
N GLU A 101 -3.28 16.86 3.85
CA GLU A 101 -3.93 17.83 2.99
C GLU A 101 -3.77 17.48 1.51
N GLU A 102 -4.79 17.77 0.72
CA GLU A 102 -4.76 17.61 -0.74
C GLU A 102 -3.73 18.56 -1.37
N GLY A 103 -3.00 18.07 -2.38
CA GLY A 103 -1.95 18.80 -3.07
C GLY A 103 -0.56 18.69 -2.44
N GLU A 104 -0.46 18.19 -1.21
CA GLU A 104 0.82 18.00 -0.53
C GLU A 104 1.53 16.71 -0.93
N GLU A 105 2.87 16.72 -0.85
CA GLU A 105 3.70 15.55 -1.14
C GLU A 105 3.69 14.55 0.03
N ILE A 106 3.66 13.26 -0.30
CA ILE A 106 3.79 12.17 0.65
C ILE A 106 4.71 11.08 0.12
N GLU A 107 5.47 10.47 1.01
CA GLU A 107 6.35 9.33 0.71
C GLU A 107 5.86 8.11 1.50
N LEU A 108 5.73 6.98 0.82
CA LEU A 108 5.13 5.76 1.33
C LEU A 108 6.02 4.57 1.02
N GLN A 109 6.16 3.64 1.96
CA GLN A 109 6.65 2.29 1.67
C GLN A 109 5.61 1.27 2.11
N GLY A 110 5.41 0.23 1.31
CA GLY A 110 4.48 -0.85 1.65
C GLY A 110 4.46 -1.99 0.64
N GLU A 111 3.59 -2.96 0.88
CA GLU A 111 3.27 -4.04 -0.04
C GLU A 111 2.36 -3.52 -1.16
N TYR A 112 2.79 -3.63 -2.41
CA TYR A 112 2.01 -3.21 -3.57
C TYR A 112 1.00 -4.27 -4.00
N LEU A 113 -0.26 -3.86 -4.14
CA LEU A 113 -1.35 -4.67 -4.69
C LEU A 113 -1.86 -4.00 -5.97
N ASP A 114 -1.86 -4.73 -7.08
CA ASP A 114 -2.47 -4.24 -8.31
C ASP A 114 -4.00 -4.20 -8.22
N LYS A 115 -4.65 -3.57 -9.21
CA LYS A 115 -6.11 -3.46 -9.28
C LYS A 115 -6.84 -4.81 -9.36
N THR A 116 -6.15 -5.86 -9.80
CA THR A 116 -6.75 -7.20 -9.89
C THR A 116 -6.75 -7.92 -8.55
N THR A 117 -5.80 -7.57 -7.67
CA THR A 117 -5.64 -8.12 -6.32
C THR A 117 -6.38 -7.28 -5.28
N ALA A 118 -6.61 -5.99 -5.53
CA ALA A 118 -7.32 -5.06 -4.66
C ALA A 118 -8.72 -4.71 -5.20
N PRO A 119 -9.78 -5.45 -4.83
CA PRO A 119 -11.13 -5.12 -5.26
C PRO A 119 -11.60 -3.77 -4.66
N PRO A 120 -12.55 -3.08 -5.30
CA PRO A 120 -13.13 -1.85 -4.76
C PRO A 120 -13.69 -2.04 -3.34
N SER A 121 -13.53 -1.00 -2.53
CA SER A 121 -13.99 -0.93 -1.14
C SER A 121 -14.38 0.51 -0.78
N GLU A 122 -14.84 0.73 0.43
CA GLU A 122 -15.14 2.07 0.94
C GLU A 122 -13.86 2.94 0.91
N GLY A 123 -13.92 4.10 0.25
CA GLY A 123 -12.77 4.98 0.00
C GLY A 123 -11.84 4.55 -1.16
N ASN A 124 -11.90 3.29 -1.62
CA ASN A 124 -11.13 2.82 -2.77
C ASN A 124 -12.04 2.41 -3.94
N PRO A 125 -12.19 3.25 -5.00
CA PRO A 125 -13.03 2.93 -6.15
C PRO A 125 -12.46 1.84 -7.08
N GLY A 126 -11.32 1.22 -6.72
CA GLY A 126 -10.64 0.19 -7.52
C GLY A 126 -9.24 0.60 -7.99
N TYR A 127 -8.58 1.50 -7.24
CA TYR A 127 -7.16 1.81 -7.43
C TYR A 127 -6.28 0.70 -6.85
N ALA A 128 -5.05 0.63 -7.36
CA ALA A 128 -3.99 -0.17 -6.76
C ALA A 128 -3.74 0.30 -5.33
N VAL A 129 -3.24 -0.58 -4.46
CA VAL A 129 -3.12 -0.30 -3.02
C VAL A 129 -1.68 -0.41 -2.57
N ILE A 130 -1.24 0.55 -1.75
CA ILE A 130 -0.04 0.39 -0.92
C ILE A 130 -0.50 -0.10 0.45
N HIS A 131 -0.36 -1.41 0.67
CA HIS A 131 -0.71 -2.09 1.90
C HIS A 131 0.48 -2.11 2.88
N PHE A 132 0.23 -2.34 4.18
CA PHE A 132 1.28 -2.33 5.21
C PHE A 132 2.19 -1.08 5.19
N THR A 133 1.62 0.13 5.15
CA THR A 133 2.37 1.40 5.26
C THR A 133 2.92 1.70 6.67
N HIS A 134 3.13 0.65 7.45
CA HIS A 134 3.61 0.59 8.82
C HIS A 134 4.24 -0.80 9.01
N ARG A 135 4.37 -1.30 10.25
CA ARG A 135 4.78 -2.71 10.45
C ARG A 135 3.88 -3.68 9.65
N PRO A 136 4.43 -4.73 9.01
CA PRO A 136 5.81 -5.19 9.11
C PRO A 136 6.84 -4.45 8.23
N VAL A 137 6.44 -3.91 7.09
CA VAL A 137 7.39 -3.52 6.02
C VAL A 137 7.45 -2.05 5.69
N GLY A 138 6.40 -1.29 5.98
CA GLY A 138 6.25 0.07 5.51
C GLY A 138 6.55 1.16 6.51
N PHE A 139 6.38 2.36 6.01
CA PHE A 139 6.37 3.62 6.72
C PHE A 139 5.60 4.66 5.89
N ILE A 140 5.25 5.76 6.53
CA ILE A 140 4.77 6.98 5.86
C ILE A 140 5.70 8.13 6.26
N LYS A 141 6.11 8.97 5.32
CA LYS A 141 6.74 10.26 5.61
C LYS A 141 5.87 11.39 5.09
N TYR A 142 5.61 12.35 5.97
CA TYR A 142 4.83 13.54 5.68
C TYR A 142 5.41 14.73 6.45
N HIS A 143 5.62 15.86 5.77
CA HIS A 143 6.32 17.05 6.30
C HIS A 143 7.61 16.73 7.09
N GLY A 144 8.44 15.81 6.56
CA GLY A 144 9.72 15.42 7.16
C GLY A 144 9.62 14.52 8.40
N LYS A 145 8.42 14.11 8.81
CA LYS A 145 8.21 13.18 9.92
C LYS A 145 7.83 11.80 9.39
N GLU A 146 8.47 10.77 9.94
CA GLU A 146 8.18 9.37 9.66
C GLU A 146 7.18 8.78 10.68
N TYR A 147 6.28 7.93 10.20
CA TYR A 147 5.27 7.20 10.94
C TYR A 147 5.38 5.70 10.63
N ARG A 148 5.45 4.85 11.67
CA ARG A 148 5.61 3.38 11.54
C ARG A 148 5.06 2.61 12.74
#